data_AF-A0A2V4R3L7-F1
#
_entry.id   AF-A0A2V4R3L7-F1
#
_cell.length_a   1.000
_cell.length_b   1.000
_cell.length_c   1.000
_cell.angle_alpha   90.00
_cell.angle_beta   90.00
_cell.angle_gamma   90.00
#
_symmetry.space_group_name_H-M   'P 1'
#
loop_
_entity.id
_entity.type
_entity.pdbx_description
1 polymer ?
#
loop_
_entity_poly.entity_id
_entity_poly.type
_entity_poly.pdbx_seq_one_letter_code
_entity_poly.pdbx_strand_id
1 'polypeptide(L)'
;MIDLATWNLSVPVGSPATIIETPKLVKGYRDGYFQSGDTLFFWAPVTGSTTENAKYPRSELRETTSDGRVFNWAYSSADNFLRATLEVDQVPSSGKIVIGQIHCYQSTEPLLKVEYQYKEKLQTGNIVAKFRRTPDSEIEVITIAQGVPLNKQFNYTINLSPSGDLTVNAFDAVWYAKLDSAWASKLFYFKAGVYTQDNTGYTTEGGSATFYKLAIAHEKKN
;
A
#
# COMPACT_ATOMS: atom_id res chain seq x y z
N MET A 1 -12.90 12.78 8.51
CA MET A 1 -11.72 13.16 7.71
C MET A 1 -10.54 12.28 8.10
N ILE A 2 -9.87 11.69 7.12
CA ILE A 2 -8.68 10.84 7.31
C ILE A 2 -7.45 11.74 7.49
N ASP A 3 -6.62 11.45 8.50
CA ASP A 3 -5.42 12.24 8.79
C ASP A 3 -4.30 11.93 7.78
N LEU A 4 -3.84 12.98 7.09
CA LEU A 4 -2.77 12.93 6.09
C LEU A 4 -1.43 13.49 6.61
N ALA A 5 -1.36 13.91 7.88
CA ALA A 5 -0.18 14.57 8.44
C ALA A 5 1.06 13.67 8.48
N THR A 6 0.92 12.35 8.39
CA THR A 6 2.04 11.41 8.40
C THR A 6 2.30 10.78 7.04
N TRP A 7 1.95 11.47 5.95
CA TRP A 7 2.11 10.95 4.59
C TRP A 7 2.62 12.00 3.61
N ASN A 8 3.51 11.59 2.71
CA ASN A 8 3.60 12.22 1.39
C ASN A 8 2.93 11.32 0.35
N LEU A 9 2.68 11.86 -0.85
CA LEU A 9 1.94 11.17 -1.91
C LEU A 9 2.75 11.15 -3.20
N SER A 10 2.93 9.99 -3.83
CA SER A 10 3.37 9.92 -5.23
C SER A 10 2.15 9.92 -6.14
N VAL A 11 2.13 10.77 -7.18
CA VAL A 11 1.10 10.79 -8.23
C VAL A 11 1.73 10.45 -9.60
N PRO A 12 0.98 9.82 -10.52
CA PRO A 12 1.54 9.21 -11.72
C PRO A 12 1.71 10.21 -12.90
N VAL A 13 2.24 11.40 -12.59
CA VAL A 13 2.60 12.45 -13.58
C VAL A 13 4.00 13.01 -13.33
N GLY A 14 4.63 13.49 -14.39
CA GLY A 14 6.01 14.00 -14.37
C GLY A 14 7.02 12.96 -14.86
N SER A 15 8.30 13.33 -14.90
CA SER A 15 9.39 12.40 -15.19
C SER A 15 10.62 12.74 -14.33
N PRO A 16 10.88 12.00 -13.22
CA PRO A 16 10.08 10.90 -12.68
C PRO A 16 8.72 11.36 -12.12
N ALA A 17 7.89 10.40 -11.69
CA ALA A 17 6.61 10.65 -11.03
C ALA A 17 6.73 11.65 -9.87
N THR A 18 5.78 12.57 -9.79
CA THR A 18 5.79 13.70 -8.87
C THR A 18 5.49 13.25 -7.43
N ILE A 19 6.26 13.77 -6.48
CA ILE A 19 5.99 13.63 -5.05
C ILE A 19 5.34 14.91 -4.54
N ILE A 20 4.16 14.74 -3.93
CA ILE A 20 3.44 15.77 -3.21
C ILE A 20 3.84 15.67 -1.74
N GLU A 21 4.65 16.62 -1.30
CA GLU A 21 5.14 16.66 0.07
C GLU A 21 4.04 16.85 1.10
N THR A 22 4.26 16.31 2.30
CA THR A 22 3.30 16.31 3.43
C THR A 22 2.67 17.68 3.69
N PRO A 23 3.41 18.82 3.74
CA PRO A 23 2.78 20.12 3.98
C PRO A 23 1.80 20.55 2.88
N LYS A 24 2.03 20.14 1.62
CA LYS A 24 1.12 20.41 0.51
C LYS A 24 -0.09 19.48 0.56
N LEU A 25 0.13 18.20 0.90
CA LEU A 25 -0.93 17.21 1.05
C LEU A 25 -1.93 17.62 2.14
N VAL A 26 -1.44 17.98 3.33
CA VAL A 26 -2.25 18.42 4.48
C VAL A 26 -3.01 19.72 4.19
N LYS A 27 -2.49 20.59 3.31
CA LYS A 27 -3.20 21.80 2.85
C LYS A 27 -4.36 21.52 1.88
N GLY A 28 -4.74 20.26 1.70
CA GLY A 28 -5.89 19.85 0.90
C GLY A 28 -5.57 19.63 -0.57
N TYR A 29 -4.39 19.07 -0.87
CA TYR A 29 -4.05 18.68 -2.24
C TYR A 29 -5.10 17.72 -2.83
N ARG A 30 -5.52 17.99 -4.07
CA ARG A 30 -6.43 17.17 -4.87
C ARG A 30 -6.13 17.34 -6.36
N ASP A 31 -6.27 16.27 -7.13
CA ASP A 31 -6.17 16.25 -8.59
C ASP A 31 -6.95 15.04 -9.17
N GLY A 32 -6.79 14.75 -10.47
CA GLY A 32 -7.43 13.59 -11.09
C GLY A 32 -6.95 12.21 -10.60
N TYR A 33 -5.83 12.15 -9.88
CA TYR A 33 -5.21 10.91 -9.39
C TYR A 33 -5.42 10.70 -7.90
N PHE A 34 -5.74 11.77 -7.16
CA PHE A 34 -5.98 11.75 -5.74
C PHE A 34 -7.06 12.78 -5.35
N GLN A 35 -8.12 12.31 -4.71
CA GLN A 35 -9.12 13.16 -4.07
C GLN A 35 -9.15 12.87 -2.58
N SER A 36 -9.14 13.92 -1.77
CA SER A 36 -9.23 13.84 -0.31
C SER A 36 -10.55 14.43 0.17
N GLY A 37 -11.09 13.97 1.29
CA GLY A 37 -12.37 14.43 1.85
C GLY A 37 -12.75 13.60 3.07
N ASP A 38 -14.00 13.14 3.13
CA ASP A 38 -14.40 12.10 4.09
C ASP A 38 -13.78 10.74 3.75
N THR A 39 -13.55 10.50 2.46
CA THR A 39 -12.80 9.36 1.93
C THR A 39 -11.54 9.85 1.21
N LEU A 40 -10.65 8.91 0.88
CA LEU A 40 -9.54 9.12 -0.05
C LEU A 40 -9.79 8.29 -1.30
N PHE A 41 -9.82 8.91 -2.47
CA PHE A 41 -9.87 8.22 -3.75
C PHE A 41 -8.49 8.27 -4.41
N PHE A 42 -8.03 7.12 -4.89
CA PHE A 42 -6.77 6.98 -5.61
C PHE A 42 -7.05 6.45 -7.01
N TRP A 43 -6.40 7.03 -8.02
CA TRP A 43 -6.42 6.57 -9.41
C TRP A 43 -5.02 6.55 -10.00
N ALA A 44 -4.64 5.43 -10.59
CA ALA A 44 -3.35 5.24 -11.23
C ALA A 44 -3.52 4.55 -12.59
N PRO A 45 -3.54 5.32 -13.71
CA PRO A 45 -3.67 4.76 -15.04
C PRO A 45 -2.42 3.97 -15.42
N VAL A 46 -2.56 2.92 -16.24
CA VAL A 46 -1.45 2.09 -16.74
C VAL A 46 -0.43 2.90 -17.55
N THR A 47 -0.85 4.02 -18.13
CA THR A 47 0.03 4.95 -18.88
C THR A 47 0.73 5.98 -17.99
N GLY A 48 0.54 5.91 -16.68
CA GLY A 48 1.10 6.86 -15.72
C GLY A 48 2.62 6.81 -15.63
N SER A 49 3.25 7.92 -15.25
CA SER A 49 4.70 7.93 -15.00
C SER A 49 5.07 7.12 -13.75
N THR A 50 6.31 6.65 -13.69
CA THR A 50 6.84 5.90 -12.55
C THR A 50 7.90 6.70 -11.78
N THR A 51 8.11 6.35 -10.52
CA THR A 51 9.30 6.78 -9.78
C THR A 51 10.54 6.06 -10.35
N GLU A 52 11.73 6.64 -10.19
CA GLU A 52 12.99 6.22 -10.83
C GLU A 52 13.27 4.70 -10.89
N ASN A 53 12.92 3.94 -9.85
CA ASN A 53 13.15 2.48 -9.78
C ASN A 53 11.89 1.62 -9.91
N ALA A 54 10.74 2.23 -10.18
CA ALA A 54 9.46 1.53 -10.27
C ALA A 54 9.13 1.16 -11.73
N LYS A 55 8.64 -0.07 -11.91
CA LYS A 55 8.17 -0.58 -13.21
C LYS A 55 6.73 -0.16 -13.56
N TYR A 56 5.94 0.22 -12.55
CA TYR A 56 4.51 0.48 -12.71
C TYR A 56 4.10 1.82 -12.06
N PRO A 57 3.01 2.45 -12.55
CA PRO A 57 2.50 3.71 -12.03
C PRO A 57 1.74 3.53 -10.71
N ARG A 58 1.66 4.62 -9.93
CA ARG A 58 0.97 4.65 -8.64
C ARG A 58 0.37 6.01 -8.31
N SER A 59 -0.72 5.98 -7.56
CA SER A 59 -1.21 7.06 -6.71
C SER A 59 -1.19 6.50 -5.30
N GLU A 60 -0.12 6.76 -4.55
CA GLU A 60 0.17 5.99 -3.33
C GLU A 60 0.92 6.83 -2.29
N LEU A 61 0.44 6.74 -1.06
CA LEU A 61 1.03 7.39 0.10
C LEU A 61 2.29 6.64 0.57
N ARG A 62 3.27 7.40 1.06
CA ARG A 62 4.46 6.89 1.73
C ARG A 62 4.60 7.61 3.08
N GLU A 63 4.83 6.81 4.11
CA GLU A 63 4.84 7.27 5.50
C GLU A 63 5.93 8.31 5.81
N THR A 64 5.55 9.40 6.45
CA THR A 64 6.40 10.54 6.86
C THR A 64 6.13 10.92 8.31
N THR A 65 7.04 11.70 8.89
CA THR A 65 6.75 12.46 10.11
C THR A 65 5.90 13.68 9.77
N SER A 66 5.26 14.28 10.78
CA SER A 66 4.38 15.45 10.62
C SER A 66 5.05 16.70 10.03
N ASP A 67 6.37 16.80 10.17
CA ASP A 67 7.20 17.84 9.54
C ASP A 67 7.56 17.53 8.06
N GLY A 68 7.06 16.42 7.52
CA GLY A 68 7.25 15.98 6.14
C GLY A 68 8.52 15.20 5.86
N ARG A 69 9.36 14.92 6.87
CA ARG A 69 10.54 14.08 6.67
C ARG A 69 10.15 12.62 6.45
N VAL A 70 10.97 11.94 5.66
CA VAL A 70 10.82 10.52 5.43
C VAL A 70 10.95 9.73 6.73
N PHE A 71 9.89 9.02 7.14
CA PHE A 71 9.93 8.20 8.35
C PHE A 71 10.25 6.75 7.97
N ASN A 72 11.29 6.19 8.60
CA ASN A 72 11.67 4.79 8.45
C ASN A 72 11.96 4.25 9.85
N TRP A 73 11.39 3.10 10.19
CA TRP A 73 11.38 2.55 11.55
C TRP A 73 11.95 1.13 11.60
N ALA A 74 12.63 0.80 12.70
CA ALA A 74 12.99 -0.58 13.01
C ALA A 74 11.78 -1.25 13.66
N TYR A 75 11.41 -2.46 13.21
CA TYR A 75 10.22 -3.13 13.74
C TYR A 75 10.29 -3.34 15.25
N SER A 76 11.49 -3.54 15.81
CA SER A 76 11.74 -3.74 17.24
C SER A 76 11.43 -2.52 18.12
N SER A 77 11.23 -1.35 17.53
CA SER A 77 11.04 -0.08 18.28
C SER A 77 9.63 0.13 18.81
N ALA A 78 8.62 -0.53 18.23
CA ALA A 78 7.21 -0.36 18.57
C ALA A 78 6.37 -1.50 18.01
N ASP A 79 5.13 -1.63 18.47
CA ASP A 79 4.11 -2.42 17.79
C ASP A 79 3.52 -1.57 16.65
N ASN A 80 3.74 -2.01 15.41
CA ASN A 80 3.55 -1.18 14.21
C ASN A 80 2.27 -1.62 13.49
N PHE A 81 1.40 -0.67 13.14
CA PHE A 81 0.12 -0.95 12.51
C PHE A 81 -0.13 -0.07 11.29
N LEU A 82 -0.65 -0.66 10.23
CA LEU A 82 -1.36 0.01 9.13
C LEU A 82 -2.77 -0.57 9.04
N ARG A 83 -3.78 0.28 9.21
CA ARG A 83 -5.20 -0.12 9.25
C ARG A 83 -5.98 0.63 8.19
N ALA A 84 -6.73 -0.08 7.36
CA ALA A 84 -7.55 0.52 6.33
C ALA A 84 -8.93 -0.13 6.21
N THR A 85 -9.90 0.69 5.81
CA THR A 85 -11.20 0.26 5.28
C THR A 85 -11.30 0.85 3.90
N LEU A 86 -11.50 0.02 2.88
CA LEU A 86 -11.52 0.45 1.48
C LEU A 86 -12.43 -0.42 0.64
N GLU A 87 -12.70 0.01 -0.57
CA GLU A 87 -13.13 -0.85 -1.67
C GLU A 87 -12.21 -0.66 -2.88
N VAL A 88 -12.18 -1.67 -3.76
CA VAL A 88 -11.48 -1.58 -5.05
C VAL A 88 -12.52 -1.26 -6.11
N ASP A 89 -12.33 -0.14 -6.81
CA ASP A 89 -13.28 0.42 -7.77
C ASP A 89 -13.01 -0.12 -9.17
N GLN A 90 -11.72 -0.17 -9.56
CA GLN A 90 -11.26 -0.62 -10.87
C GLN A 90 -9.90 -1.32 -10.76
N VAL A 91 -9.67 -2.28 -11.67
CA VAL A 91 -8.38 -2.96 -11.86
C VAL A 91 -7.93 -2.83 -13.32
N PRO A 92 -6.60 -2.86 -13.60
CA PRO A 92 -6.10 -2.90 -14.97
C PRO A 92 -6.36 -4.28 -15.62
N SER A 93 -6.01 -4.47 -16.90
CA SER A 93 -6.11 -5.74 -17.61
C SER A 93 -5.39 -6.90 -16.90
N SER A 94 -4.26 -6.63 -16.23
CA SER A 94 -3.59 -7.64 -15.40
C SER A 94 -4.44 -8.14 -14.21
N GLY A 95 -5.48 -7.39 -13.84
CA GLY A 95 -6.39 -7.65 -12.72
C GLY A 95 -5.81 -7.31 -11.36
N LYS A 96 -4.65 -6.65 -11.27
CA LYS A 96 -3.86 -6.59 -10.03
C LYS A 96 -3.55 -5.16 -9.61
N ILE A 97 -3.87 -4.85 -8.35
CA ILE A 97 -3.45 -3.60 -7.70
C ILE A 97 -2.92 -3.88 -6.29
N VAL A 98 -1.83 -3.23 -5.91
CA VAL A 98 -1.35 -3.23 -4.53
C VAL A 98 -2.04 -2.10 -3.76
N ILE A 99 -2.57 -2.43 -2.57
CA ILE A 99 -3.40 -1.54 -1.75
C ILE A 99 -2.77 -1.16 -0.41
N GLY A 100 -1.71 -1.85 -0.01
CA GLY A 100 -0.96 -1.60 1.22
C GLY A 100 0.37 -2.33 1.22
N GLN A 101 1.39 -1.78 1.88
CA GLN A 101 2.75 -2.36 1.89
C GLN A 101 3.48 -2.12 3.20
N ILE A 102 4.43 -3.01 3.51
CA ILE A 102 5.62 -2.70 4.30
C ILE A 102 6.81 -2.75 3.34
N HIS A 103 7.45 -1.60 3.12
CA HIS A 103 8.60 -1.50 2.25
C HIS A 103 9.89 -1.40 3.07
N CYS A 104 10.98 -1.95 2.54
CA CYS A 104 12.31 -1.80 3.13
C CYS A 104 12.97 -0.51 2.62
N TYR A 105 13.53 0.30 3.51
CA TYR A 105 14.32 1.49 3.16
C TYR A 105 15.58 1.11 2.38
N GLN A 106 15.95 1.94 1.39
CA GLN A 106 17.11 1.72 0.50
C GLN A 106 17.14 0.35 -0.20
N SER A 107 15.97 -0.23 -0.45
CA SER A 107 15.79 -1.46 -1.20
C SER A 107 14.75 -1.24 -2.30
N THR A 108 14.83 -1.99 -3.40
CA THR A 108 13.72 -2.13 -4.36
C THR A 108 12.75 -3.22 -3.94
N GLU A 109 13.13 -4.02 -2.95
CA GLU A 109 12.44 -5.22 -2.51
C GLU A 109 11.63 -4.93 -1.22
N PRO A 110 10.29 -4.92 -1.29
CA PRO A 110 9.44 -4.78 -0.11
C PRO A 110 9.41 -6.07 0.72
N LEU A 111 9.13 -5.93 2.01
CA LEU A 111 8.85 -7.06 2.90
C LEU A 111 7.49 -7.69 2.57
N LEU A 112 6.48 -6.83 2.39
CA LEU A 112 5.10 -7.24 2.19
C LEU A 112 4.38 -6.29 1.23
N LYS A 113 3.62 -6.86 0.31
CA LYS A 113 2.56 -6.18 -0.43
C LYS A 113 1.23 -6.88 -0.18
N VAL A 114 0.20 -6.14 0.19
CA VAL A 114 -1.19 -6.58 0.15
C VAL A 114 -1.77 -6.19 -1.20
N GLU A 115 -2.17 -7.19 -1.98
CA GLU A 115 -2.60 -7.04 -3.37
C GLU A 115 -4.02 -7.58 -3.54
N TYR A 116 -4.87 -6.80 -4.22
CA TYR A 116 -6.15 -7.29 -4.74
C TYR A 116 -5.91 -7.88 -6.14
N GLN A 117 -6.30 -9.13 -6.34
CA GLN A 117 -6.15 -9.85 -7.61
C GLN A 117 -7.51 -10.29 -8.15
N TYR A 118 -8.07 -9.51 -9.07
CA TYR A 118 -9.34 -9.79 -9.72
C TYR A 118 -9.28 -11.04 -10.60
N LYS A 119 -10.37 -11.79 -10.61
CA LYS A 119 -10.59 -12.98 -11.42
C LYS A 119 -11.83 -12.73 -12.28
N GLU A 120 -11.59 -12.33 -13.53
CA GLU A 120 -12.67 -11.97 -14.47
C GLU A 120 -13.75 -13.06 -14.59
N LYS A 121 -13.37 -14.34 -14.67
CA LYS A 121 -14.35 -15.45 -14.74
C LYS A 121 -15.27 -15.54 -13.52
N LEU A 122 -14.78 -15.17 -12.34
CA LEU A 122 -15.51 -15.25 -11.08
C LEU A 122 -16.14 -13.91 -10.68
N GLN A 123 -15.86 -12.84 -11.42
CA GLN A 123 -16.29 -11.47 -11.12
C GLN A 123 -15.96 -11.03 -9.67
N THR A 124 -14.88 -11.56 -9.11
CA THR A 124 -14.42 -11.33 -7.74
C THR A 124 -12.91 -11.35 -7.68
N GLY A 125 -12.32 -10.79 -6.63
CA GLY A 125 -10.89 -10.78 -6.38
C GLY A 125 -10.47 -11.57 -5.14
N ASN A 126 -9.21 -11.97 -5.16
CA ASN A 126 -8.51 -12.49 -3.98
C ASN A 126 -7.73 -11.36 -3.31
N ILE A 127 -7.66 -11.38 -1.98
CA ILE A 127 -6.68 -10.57 -1.25
C ILE A 127 -5.46 -11.43 -0.99
N VAL A 128 -4.30 -10.96 -1.44
CA VAL A 128 -3.05 -11.72 -1.46
C VAL A 128 -1.96 -10.95 -0.71
N ALA A 129 -1.25 -11.64 0.18
CA ALA A 129 0.04 -11.20 0.69
C ALA A 129 1.16 -11.70 -0.22
N LYS A 130 1.88 -10.77 -0.84
CA LYS A 130 3.18 -11.03 -1.46
C LYS A 130 4.25 -10.75 -0.42
N PHE A 131 4.76 -11.81 0.19
CA PHE A 131 5.66 -11.75 1.33
C PHE A 131 7.05 -12.22 0.96
N ARG A 132 8.07 -11.59 1.54
CA ARG A 132 9.46 -11.96 1.34
C ARG A 132 10.06 -12.52 2.63
N ARG A 133 10.46 -13.80 2.61
CA ARG A 133 10.96 -14.53 3.80
C ARG A 133 12.22 -13.88 4.39
N THR A 134 13.20 -13.59 3.54
CA THR A 134 14.45 -12.90 3.89
C THR A 134 14.68 -11.73 2.91
N PRO A 135 15.54 -10.75 3.18
CA PRO A 135 15.77 -9.62 2.26
C PRO A 135 16.07 -10.04 0.81
N ASP A 136 16.73 -11.18 0.61
CA ASP A 136 17.19 -11.63 -0.70
C ASP A 136 16.33 -12.76 -1.30
N SER A 137 15.36 -13.32 -0.56
CA SER A 137 14.54 -14.43 -1.05
C SER A 137 13.52 -13.98 -2.09
N GLU A 138 13.13 -14.84 -3.03
CA GLU A 138 11.98 -14.56 -3.90
C GLU A 138 10.68 -14.29 -3.12
N ILE A 139 9.72 -13.64 -3.78
CA ILE A 139 8.40 -13.35 -3.20
C ILE A 139 7.57 -14.64 -3.13
N GLU A 140 7.04 -14.93 -1.95
CA GLU A 140 5.98 -15.89 -1.74
C GLU A 140 4.61 -15.23 -1.97
N VAL A 141 3.68 -15.95 -2.61
CA VAL A 141 2.33 -15.45 -2.92
C VAL A 141 1.31 -16.22 -2.08
N ILE A 142 0.78 -15.58 -1.05
CA ILE A 142 -0.16 -16.18 -0.10
C ILE A 142 -1.54 -15.58 -0.32
N THR A 143 -2.53 -16.41 -0.65
CA THR A 143 -3.94 -15.97 -0.67
C THR A 143 -4.46 -15.92 0.76
N ILE A 144 -4.88 -14.73 1.21
CA ILE A 144 -5.46 -14.52 2.54
C ILE A 144 -6.97 -14.74 2.49
N ALA A 145 -7.64 -14.08 1.55
CA ALA A 145 -9.08 -14.14 1.36
C ALA A 145 -9.44 -14.25 -0.12
N GLN A 146 -10.64 -14.73 -0.42
CA GLN A 146 -11.14 -14.95 -1.78
C GLN A 146 -12.57 -14.42 -1.92
N GLY A 147 -13.02 -14.21 -3.16
CA GLY A 147 -14.42 -13.89 -3.45
C GLY A 147 -14.83 -12.47 -3.09
N VAL A 148 -13.88 -11.53 -2.94
CA VAL A 148 -14.17 -10.12 -2.62
C VAL A 148 -14.59 -9.40 -3.92
N PRO A 149 -15.83 -8.92 -4.09
CA PRO A 149 -16.22 -8.20 -5.29
C PRO A 149 -15.58 -6.81 -5.41
N LEU A 150 -15.53 -6.26 -6.63
CA LEU A 150 -15.31 -4.82 -6.81
C LEU A 150 -16.44 -4.02 -6.14
N ASN A 151 -16.16 -2.78 -5.72
CA ASN A 151 -17.11 -1.89 -5.05
C ASN A 151 -17.73 -2.49 -3.76
N LYS A 152 -17.02 -3.44 -3.14
CA LYS A 152 -17.37 -3.99 -1.83
C LYS A 152 -16.36 -3.48 -0.82
N GLN A 153 -16.85 -2.76 0.19
CA GLN A 153 -16.01 -2.37 1.32
C GLN A 153 -15.50 -3.60 2.10
N PHE A 154 -14.22 -3.58 2.42
CA PHE A 154 -13.56 -4.53 3.31
C PHE A 154 -12.47 -3.83 4.13
N ASN A 155 -12.04 -4.52 5.19
CA ASN A 155 -10.95 -4.06 6.03
C ASN A 155 -9.67 -4.81 5.71
N TYR A 156 -8.53 -4.14 5.84
CA TYR A 156 -7.28 -4.84 6.11
C TYR A 156 -6.55 -4.20 7.30
N THR A 157 -5.76 -5.01 8.00
CA THR A 157 -4.82 -4.55 9.01
C THR A 157 -3.52 -5.32 8.84
N ILE A 158 -2.43 -4.57 8.67
CA ILE A 158 -1.07 -5.08 8.76
C ILE A 158 -0.55 -4.72 10.13
N ASN A 159 -0.09 -5.70 10.89
CA ASN A 159 0.59 -5.52 12.16
C ASN A 159 1.96 -6.20 12.14
N LEU A 160 3.00 -5.48 12.54
CA LEU A 160 4.33 -6.02 12.73
C LEU A 160 4.83 -5.68 14.14
N SER A 161 4.90 -6.70 14.98
CA SER A 161 5.26 -6.56 16.39
C SER A 161 6.77 -6.30 16.60
N PRO A 162 7.17 -5.82 17.80
CA PRO A 162 8.59 -5.68 18.14
C PRO A 162 9.38 -6.99 18.11
N SER A 163 8.69 -8.12 18.31
CA SER A 163 9.28 -9.46 18.25
C SER A 163 9.32 -10.04 16.83
N GLY A 164 8.89 -9.27 15.82
CA GLY A 164 8.89 -9.70 14.41
C GLY A 164 7.72 -10.63 14.06
N ASP A 165 6.63 -10.62 14.82
CA ASP A 165 5.40 -11.33 14.46
C ASP A 165 4.59 -10.45 13.50
N LEU A 166 4.41 -10.93 12.27
CA LEU A 166 3.64 -10.27 11.22
C LEU A 166 2.24 -10.88 11.17
N THR A 167 1.23 -10.04 11.32
CA THR A 167 -0.19 -10.42 11.17
C THR A 167 -0.83 -9.58 10.08
N VAL A 168 -1.50 -10.22 9.13
CA VAL A 168 -2.30 -9.55 8.11
C VAL A 168 -3.74 -10.05 8.19
N ASN A 169 -4.62 -9.20 8.70
CA ASN A 169 -6.07 -9.41 8.62
C ASN A 169 -6.57 -8.78 7.33
N ALA A 170 -7.35 -9.48 6.53
CA ALA A 170 -7.96 -8.93 5.33
C ALA A 170 -9.31 -9.59 5.02
N PHE A 171 -10.31 -8.77 4.76
CA PHE A 171 -11.70 -9.19 4.58
C PHE A 171 -12.21 -10.00 5.79
N ASP A 172 -12.36 -11.31 5.66
CA ASP A 172 -12.86 -12.24 6.67
C ASP A 172 -11.81 -13.23 7.20
N ALA A 173 -10.54 -13.05 6.81
CA ALA A 173 -9.46 -13.98 7.11
C ALA A 173 -8.22 -13.28 7.69
N VAL A 174 -7.35 -14.08 8.30
CA VAL A 174 -6.09 -13.65 8.89
C VAL A 174 -4.95 -14.58 8.48
N TRP A 175 -3.81 -13.99 8.18
CA TRP A 175 -2.57 -14.69 7.90
C TRP A 175 -1.46 -14.22 8.86
N TYR A 176 -0.60 -15.16 9.26
CA TYR A 176 0.49 -14.94 10.20
C TYR A 176 1.82 -15.37 9.61
N ALA A 177 2.88 -14.64 9.94
CA ALA A 177 4.25 -15.03 9.66
C ALA A 177 5.20 -14.56 10.77
N LYS A 178 6.31 -15.27 10.92
CA LYS A 178 7.46 -14.80 11.70
C LYS A 178 8.49 -14.20 10.74
N LEU A 179 8.94 -12.98 11.03
CA LEU A 179 10.06 -12.38 10.29
C LEU A 179 11.33 -13.18 10.56
N ASP A 180 12.07 -13.45 9.49
CA ASP A 180 13.42 -13.97 9.61
C ASP A 180 14.34 -12.92 10.25
N SER A 181 15.30 -13.41 11.06
CA SER A 181 16.32 -12.57 11.70
C SER A 181 17.13 -11.71 10.73
N ALA A 182 17.23 -12.10 9.45
CA ALA A 182 17.88 -11.31 8.40
C ALA A 182 17.24 -9.93 8.17
N TRP A 183 15.99 -9.73 8.60
CA TRP A 183 15.31 -8.44 8.56
C TRP A 183 15.63 -7.51 9.74
N ALA A 184 16.29 -7.99 10.81
CA ALA A 184 16.44 -7.27 12.07
C ALA A 184 17.16 -5.93 11.99
N SER A 185 18.12 -5.78 11.07
CA SER A 185 18.88 -4.53 10.86
C SER A 185 18.24 -3.58 9.86
N LYS A 186 17.13 -3.96 9.23
CA LYS A 186 16.48 -3.17 8.19
C LYS A 186 15.50 -2.17 8.80
N LEU A 187 15.32 -1.06 8.10
CA LEU A 187 14.30 -0.06 8.41
C LEU A 187 13.16 -0.18 7.42
N PHE A 188 11.95 0.04 7.91
CA PHE A 188 10.71 -0.14 7.16
C PHE A 188 9.90 1.15 7.13
N TYR A 189 8.96 1.21 6.20
CA TYR A 189 7.92 2.23 6.17
C TYR A 189 6.65 1.67 5.54
N PHE A 190 5.51 2.19 5.96
CA PHE A 190 4.23 1.84 5.38
C PHE A 190 3.98 2.59 4.06
N LYS A 191 3.22 1.94 3.18
CA LYS A 191 2.59 2.57 2.01
C LYS A 191 1.14 2.14 1.91
N ALA A 192 0.28 3.01 1.39
CA ALA A 192 -1.13 2.72 1.15
C ALA A 192 -1.68 3.59 0.02
N GLY A 193 -2.60 3.06 -0.78
CA GLY A 193 -3.17 3.73 -1.95
C GLY A 193 -3.37 2.73 -3.08
N VAL A 194 -3.07 3.14 -4.32
CA VAL A 194 -3.13 2.25 -5.50
C VAL A 194 -1.79 2.23 -6.21
N TYR A 195 -1.18 1.04 -6.24
CA TYR A 195 -0.04 0.73 -7.08
C TYR A 195 -0.43 -0.32 -8.13
N THR A 196 -0.83 0.18 -9.30
CA THR A 196 -1.32 -0.60 -10.45
C THR A 196 -0.24 -1.56 -10.93
N GLN A 197 -0.48 -2.87 -10.92
CA GLN A 197 0.52 -3.86 -11.37
C GLN A 197 0.37 -4.14 -12.87
N ASP A 198 0.37 -3.07 -13.65
CA ASP A 198 0.30 -3.05 -15.11
C ASP A 198 0.83 -1.70 -15.59
N ASN A 199 1.38 -1.65 -16.80
CA ASN A 199 1.90 -0.45 -17.44
C ASN A 199 1.63 -0.39 -18.95
N THR A 200 0.70 -1.21 -19.45
CA THR A 200 0.32 -1.24 -20.87
C THR A 200 -1.20 -1.14 -20.97
N GLY A 201 -1.71 -0.34 -21.91
CA GLY A 201 -3.14 -0.18 -22.16
C GLY A 201 -3.53 1.26 -22.44
N TYR A 202 -4.81 1.56 -22.28
CA TYR A 202 -5.37 2.89 -22.54
C TYR A 202 -5.22 3.83 -21.34
N THR A 203 -5.29 5.14 -21.56
CA THR A 203 -5.20 6.16 -20.49
C THR A 203 -6.37 6.09 -19.48
N THR A 204 -7.49 5.48 -19.87
CA THR A 204 -8.67 5.22 -19.03
C THR A 204 -8.59 3.89 -18.29
N GLU A 205 -7.55 3.10 -18.52
CA GLU A 205 -7.31 1.82 -17.88
C GLU A 205 -6.29 1.99 -16.75
N GLY A 206 -6.51 1.31 -15.62
CA GLY A 206 -5.70 1.48 -14.42
C GLY A 206 -6.36 0.89 -13.19
N GLY A 207 -5.76 1.17 -12.05
CA GLY A 207 -6.30 0.83 -10.75
C GLY A 207 -6.97 2.04 -10.09
N SER A 208 -8.10 1.82 -9.43
CA SER A 208 -8.66 2.75 -8.46
C SER A 208 -9.20 2.06 -7.21
N ALA A 209 -9.14 2.77 -6.11
CA ALA A 209 -9.68 2.35 -4.83
C ALA A 209 -10.09 3.56 -3.99
N THR A 210 -11.16 3.38 -3.22
CA THR A 210 -11.68 4.38 -2.30
C THR A 210 -11.47 3.91 -0.87
N PHE A 211 -10.69 4.66 -0.10
CA PHE A 211 -10.41 4.41 1.30
C PHE A 211 -11.35 5.24 2.19
N TYR A 212 -12.10 4.55 3.03
CA TYR A 212 -13.00 5.08 4.04
C TYR A 212 -12.32 5.26 5.40
N LYS A 213 -11.24 4.51 5.64
CA LYS A 213 -10.36 4.65 6.79
C LYS A 213 -8.93 4.37 6.36
N LEU A 214 -8.00 5.15 6.88
CA LEU A 214 -6.58 4.87 6.80
C LEU A 214 -5.90 5.44 8.04
N ALA A 215 -5.13 4.62 8.74
CA ALA A 215 -4.40 5.04 9.92
C ALA A 215 -3.13 4.20 10.11
N ILE A 216 -2.08 4.85 10.60
CA ILE A 216 -0.87 4.19 11.10
C ILE A 216 -0.73 4.41 12.61
N ALA A 217 -0.07 3.47 13.29
CA ALA A 217 0.30 3.61 14.68
C ALA A 217 1.63 2.90 14.97
N HIS A 218 2.44 3.51 15.84
CA HIS A 218 3.65 2.92 16.41
C HIS A 218 3.53 2.95 17.94
N GLU A 219 3.04 1.86 18.51
CA GLU A 219 2.70 1.76 19.92
C GLU A 219 3.93 1.22 20.68
N LYS A 220 4.63 2.09 21.41
CA LYS A 220 5.77 1.67 22.23
C LYS A 220 5.27 0.86 23.42
N LYS A 221 5.95 -0.24 23.75
CA LYS A 221 5.74 -0.88 25.05
C LYS A 221 6.31 0.05 26.13
N ASN A 222 5.47 0.44 27.09
CA ASN A 222 5.89 1.09 28.32
C ASN A 222 6.81 0.18 29.13
#